data_AF-A0A7S4I7C9-F1
#
_entry.id   AF-A0A7S4I7C9-F1
#
_cell.length_a   1.000
_cell.length_b   1.000
_cell.length_c   1.000
_cell.angle_alpha   90.00
_cell.angle_beta   90.00
_cell.angle_gamma   90.00
#
_symmetry.space_group_name_H-M   'P 1'
#
loop_
_entity.id
_entity.type
_entity.pdbx_description
1 polymer ?
#
loop_
_entity_poly.entity_id
_entity_poly.type
_entity_poly.pdbx_seq_one_letter_code
_entity_poly.pdbx_strand_id
1 'polypeptide(L)'
;GVGNGGALPGGGGRRYTVTVQGGARVADLDAELGRRGLMAVASSHPGVGVVGCILGGGVGYASRKHGLACDNVTGAKIVTADGRVRRCSGGGPGPGPGGKNED
;
A
#
# COMPACT_ATOMS: atom_id res chain seq x y z
N GLY A 1 1.43 -11.10 3.26
CA GLY A 1 2.71 -10.44 3.63
C GLY A 1 2.76 -9.00 3.15
N VAL A 2 3.69 -8.22 3.71
CA VAL A 2 4.04 -6.86 3.28
C VAL A 2 5.37 -6.95 2.51
N GLY A 3 5.39 -6.48 1.27
CA GLY A 3 6.52 -6.57 0.36
C GLY A 3 7.28 -5.26 0.22
N ASN A 4 8.56 -5.37 -0.15
CA ASN A 4 9.43 -4.22 -0.40
C ASN A 4 8.85 -3.27 -1.47
N GLY A 5 8.96 -1.97 -1.23
CA GLY A 5 8.87 -0.99 -2.29
C GLY A 5 9.88 0.14 -2.09
N GLY A 6 10.23 0.78 -3.20
CA GLY A 6 11.32 1.76 -3.29
C GLY A 6 10.85 3.22 -3.20
N ALA A 7 11.82 4.13 -3.24
CA ALA A 7 11.55 5.55 -3.42
C ALA A 7 11.13 5.84 -4.87
N LEU A 8 10.10 6.68 -5.07
CA LEU A 8 9.73 7.17 -6.39
C LEU A 8 10.66 8.31 -6.82
N PRO A 9 11.18 8.32 -8.07
CA PRO A 9 11.93 9.47 -8.57
C PRO A 9 10.98 10.64 -8.93
N GLY A 10 11.30 11.84 -8.43
CA GLY A 10 10.69 13.11 -8.86
C GLY A 10 10.16 14.01 -7.72
N GLY A 11 10.74 15.21 -7.60
CA GLY A 11 10.14 16.43 -7.04
C GLY A 11 9.85 16.51 -5.53
N GLY A 12 10.72 17.20 -4.78
CA GLY A 12 10.39 17.93 -3.54
C GLY A 12 10.25 17.17 -2.21
N GLY A 13 10.12 15.83 -2.22
CA GLY A 13 10.08 15.02 -0.99
C GLY A 13 10.29 13.52 -1.26
N ARG A 14 10.88 12.78 -0.32
CA ARG A 14 11.07 11.32 -0.47
C ARG A 14 9.72 10.61 -0.34
N ARG A 15 9.13 10.19 -1.46
CA ARG A 15 7.91 9.34 -1.49
C ARG A 15 8.31 7.88 -1.63
N TYR A 16 7.85 7.04 -0.71
CA TYR A 16 8.08 5.59 -0.73
C TYR A 16 6.80 4.87 -1.16
N THR A 17 6.96 3.75 -1.83
CA THR A 17 5.85 2.84 -2.12
C THR A 17 6.07 1.54 -1.35
N VAL A 18 4.99 0.88 -0.96
CA VAL A 18 5.01 -0.45 -0.32
C VAL A 18 3.95 -1.30 -1.00
N THR A 19 4.24 -2.58 -1.23
CA THR A 19 3.25 -3.51 -1.79
C THR A 19 2.68 -4.33 -0.66
N VAL A 20 1.35 -4.30 -0.48
CA VAL A 20 0.67 -5.08 0.57
C VAL A 20 -0.18 -6.17 -0.07
N GLN A 21 -0.20 -7.35 0.54
CA GLN A 21 -1.11 -8.41 0.11
C GLN A 21 -2.52 -8.22 0.65
N GLY A 22 -3.49 -8.82 -0.05
CA GLY A 22 -4.93 -8.65 0.22
C GLY A 22 -5.37 -8.90 1.66
N GLY A 23 -4.72 -9.83 2.35
CA GLY A 23 -5.02 -10.20 3.74
C GLY A 23 -4.13 -9.56 4.81
N ALA A 24 -3.29 -8.58 4.46
CA ALA A 24 -2.40 -7.94 5.44
C ALA A 24 -3.19 -7.14 6.48
N ARG A 25 -2.74 -7.19 7.75
CA ARG A 25 -3.27 -6.34 8.82
C ARG A 25 -2.44 -5.08 8.97
N VAL A 26 -3.04 -4.03 9.53
CA VAL A 26 -2.34 -2.78 9.84
C VAL A 26 -1.13 -3.05 10.75
N ALA A 27 -1.26 -3.94 11.74
CA ALA A 27 -0.14 -4.34 12.59
C ALA A 27 1.07 -4.86 11.80
N ASP A 28 0.84 -5.69 10.78
CA ASP A 28 1.92 -6.25 9.95
C ASP A 28 2.61 -5.15 9.12
N LEU A 29 1.80 -4.22 8.60
CA LEU A 29 2.27 -3.07 7.83
C LEU A 29 3.12 -2.13 8.70
N ASP A 30 2.63 -1.78 9.88
CA ASP A 30 3.33 -0.88 10.80
C ASP A 30 4.61 -1.52 11.35
N ALA A 31 4.60 -2.82 11.65
CA ALA A 31 5.79 -3.53 12.08
C ALA A 31 6.89 -3.50 11.00
N GLU A 32 6.54 -3.76 9.73
CA GLU A 32 7.51 -3.76 8.63
C GLU A 32 8.02 -2.35 8.30
N LEU A 33 7.13 -1.36 8.25
CA LEU A 33 7.51 0.02 7.95
C LEU A 33 8.27 0.67 9.11
N GLY A 34 7.89 0.36 10.35
CA GLY A 34 8.53 0.89 11.56
C GLY A 34 10.01 0.52 11.63
N ARG A 35 10.40 -0.68 11.20
CA ARG A 35 11.81 -1.11 11.09
C ARG A 35 12.64 -0.26 10.13
N ARG A 36 11.98 0.52 9.26
CA ARG A 36 12.58 1.36 8.23
C ARG A 36 12.40 2.86 8.54
N GLY A 37 11.81 3.20 9.69
CA GLY A 37 11.45 4.57 10.04
C GLY A 37 10.39 5.16 9.10
N LEU A 38 9.55 4.31 8.50
CA LEU A 38 8.46 4.70 7.60
C LEU A 38 7.10 4.47 8.26
N MET A 39 6.08 5.14 7.73
CA MET A 39 4.67 4.96 8.10
C MET A 39 3.81 5.09 6.84
N ALA A 40 2.78 4.25 6.73
CA ALA A 40 1.78 4.36 5.68
C ALA A 40 0.54 5.11 6.20
N VAL A 41 -0.23 5.68 5.27
CA VAL A 41 -1.58 6.17 5.58
C VAL A 41 -2.51 4.95 5.63
N ALA A 42 -2.88 4.51 6.84
CA ALA A 42 -3.79 3.41 7.10
C ALA A 42 -4.62 3.69 8.36
N SER A 43 -5.55 2.80 8.71
CA SER A 43 -6.32 2.90 9.97
C SER A 43 -5.37 2.92 11.18
N SER A 44 -5.78 3.59 12.27
CA SER A 44 -5.06 3.54 13.54
C SER A 44 -5.27 2.24 14.34
N HIS A 45 -6.21 1.38 13.92
CA HIS A 45 -6.52 0.14 14.63
C HIS A 45 -5.71 -1.06 14.07
N PRO A 46 -4.87 -1.72 14.87
CA PRO A 46 -3.92 -2.74 14.39
C PRO A 46 -4.58 -3.99 13.81
N GLY A 47 -5.77 -4.34 14.30
CA GLY A 47 -6.52 -5.53 13.85
C GLY A 47 -7.24 -5.36 12.50
N VAL A 48 -7.32 -4.13 11.98
CA VAL A 48 -8.03 -3.86 10.71
C VAL A 48 -7.22 -4.38 9.52
N GLY A 49 -7.90 -4.95 8.53
CA GLY A 49 -7.30 -5.33 7.25
C GLY A 49 -6.96 -4.09 6.42
N VAL A 50 -5.74 -4.04 5.87
CA VAL A 50 -5.24 -2.89 5.11
C VAL A 50 -6.10 -2.62 3.88
N VAL A 51 -6.43 -3.66 3.11
CA VAL A 51 -7.22 -3.50 1.88
C VAL A 51 -8.66 -3.05 2.18
N GLY A 52 -9.29 -3.58 3.23
CA GLY A 52 -10.62 -3.14 3.65
C GLY A 52 -10.62 -1.66 4.06
N CYS A 53 -9.61 -1.24 4.81
CA CYS A 53 -9.41 0.17 5.19
C CYS A 53 -9.29 1.08 3.95
N ILE A 54 -8.48 0.70 2.98
CA ILE A 54 -8.27 1.45 1.74
C ILE A 54 -9.56 1.55 0.92
N LEU A 55 -10.28 0.44 0.73
CA LEU A 55 -11.51 0.43 -0.07
C LEU A 55 -12.64 1.26 0.56
N GLY A 56 -12.63 1.40 1.89
CA GLY A 56 -13.53 2.30 2.62
C GLY A 56 -13.03 3.75 2.73
N GLY A 57 -11.94 4.12 2.05
CA GLY A 57 -11.28 5.42 2.16
C GLY A 57 -10.11 5.39 3.15
N GLY A 58 -10.42 5.15 4.42
CA GLY A 58 -9.43 4.89 5.47
C GLY A 58 -8.78 6.16 6.06
N VAL A 59 -9.02 6.37 7.36
CA VAL A 59 -8.48 7.50 8.14
C VAL A 59 -7.55 6.98 9.24
N GLY A 60 -6.40 7.63 9.40
CA GLY A 60 -5.49 7.40 10.54
C GLY A 60 -4.58 8.58 10.81
N TYR A 61 -3.50 8.34 11.55
CA TYR A 61 -2.63 9.40 12.09
C TYR A 61 -2.04 10.31 11.01
N ALA A 62 -1.64 9.72 9.89
CA ALA A 62 -1.03 10.45 8.77
C ALA A 62 -2.07 11.18 7.88
N SER A 63 -3.36 10.94 8.07
CA SER A 63 -4.38 11.38 7.10
C SER A 63 -4.55 12.89 7.01
N ARG A 64 -4.35 13.63 8.10
CA ARG A 64 -4.43 15.12 8.08
C ARG A 64 -3.41 15.76 7.14
N LYS A 65 -2.25 15.10 6.95
CA LYS A 65 -1.15 15.61 6.12
C LYS A 65 -1.12 14.98 4.73
N HIS A 66 -1.57 13.73 4.62
CA HIS A 66 -1.37 12.91 3.42
C HIS A 66 -2.67 12.43 2.76
N GLY A 67 -3.84 12.88 3.22
CA GLY A 67 -5.14 12.46 2.68
C GLY A 67 -5.60 11.10 3.23
N LEU A 68 -6.59 10.51 2.59
CA LEU A 68 -7.10 9.19 2.96
C LEU A 68 -6.13 8.08 2.52
N ALA A 69 -6.29 6.88 3.08
CA ALA A 69 -5.51 5.72 2.66
C ALA A 69 -5.72 5.42 1.16
N CYS A 70 -6.94 5.61 0.64
CA CYS A 70 -7.26 5.47 -0.78
C CYS A 70 -6.50 6.46 -1.68
N ASP A 71 -6.26 7.69 -1.21
CA ASP A 71 -5.56 8.73 -1.98
C ASP A 71 -4.08 8.39 -2.19
N ASN A 72 -3.56 7.42 -1.43
CA ASN A 72 -2.17 6.99 -1.46
C ASN A 72 -1.97 5.68 -2.26
N VAL A 73 -3.01 5.12 -2.89
CA VAL A 73 -2.91 3.92 -3.71
C VAL A 73 -2.36 4.25 -5.09
N THR A 74 -1.24 3.62 -5.47
CA THR A 74 -0.61 3.78 -6.80
C THR A 74 -1.03 2.72 -7.81
N GLY A 75 -1.52 1.56 -7.33
CA GLY A 75 -2.08 0.51 -8.16
C GLY A 75 -2.56 -0.69 -7.36
N ALA A 76 -3.29 -1.58 -8.01
CA ALA A 76 -3.83 -2.79 -7.42
C ALA A 76 -3.80 -3.97 -8.41
N LYS A 77 -3.65 -5.18 -7.86
CA LYS A 77 -3.89 -6.44 -8.57
C LYS A 77 -5.19 -7.02 -8.03
N ILE A 78 -6.22 -7.11 -8.87
CA ILE A 78 -7.57 -7.53 -8.49
C ILE A 78 -7.96 -8.80 -9.24
N VAL A 79 -8.86 -9.59 -8.67
CA VAL A 79 -9.56 -10.68 -9.36
C VAL A 79 -10.96 -10.19 -9.68
N THR A 80 -11.32 -10.17 -10.96
CA THR A 80 -12.66 -9.78 -11.42
C THR A 80 -13.64 -10.95 -11.32
N ALA A 81 -14.94 -10.67 -11.38
CA ALA A 81 -15.99 -11.69 -11.22
C ALA A 81 -15.92 -12.83 -12.27
N ASP A 82 -15.30 -12.58 -13.43
CA ASP A 82 -15.00 -13.58 -14.46
C ASP A 82 -13.77 -14.46 -14.10
N GLY A 83 -13.26 -14.38 -12.88
CA GLY A 83 -12.10 -15.12 -12.40
C GLY A 83 -10.76 -14.62 -12.94
N ARG A 84 -10.73 -13.53 -13.72
CA ARG A 84 -9.50 -13.02 -14.33
C ARG A 84 -8.74 -12.06 -13.40
N VAL A 85 -7.42 -12.15 -13.43
CA VAL A 85 -6.54 -11.21 -12.75
C VAL A 85 -6.36 -9.95 -13.60
N ARG A 86 -6.61 -8.78 -13.02
CA ARG A 86 -6.37 -7.47 -13.64
C ARG A 86 -5.38 -6.66 -12.82
N ARG A 87 -4.59 -5.82 -13.49
CA ARG A 87 -3.76 -4.79 -12.86
C ARG A 87 -4.35 -3.43 -13.20
N CYS A 88 -4.57 -2.61 -12.18
CA CYS A 88 -5.11 -1.25 -12.32
C CYS A 88 -4.10 -0.26 -11.73
N SER A 89 -3.85 0.84 -12.42
CA SER A 89 -2.97 1.94 -11.96
C SER A 89 -3.38 3.24 -12.63
N GLY A 90 -3.30 4.37 -11.93
CA GLY A 90 -3.77 5.67 -12.40
C GLY A 90 -2.89 6.39 -13.45
N GLY A 91 -1.91 5.70 -14.06
CA GLY A 91 -1.04 6.27 -15.10
C GLY A 91 0.33 6.81 -14.63
N GLY A 92 0.65 6.74 -13.32
CA GLY A 92 2.03 6.93 -12.83
C GLY A 92 2.89 5.67 -13.01
N PRO A 93 4.24 5.76 -12.96
CA PRO A 93 5.10 4.58 -13.07
C PRO A 93 4.71 3.57 -11.99
N GLY A 94 4.12 2.47 -12.42
CA GLY A 94 3.66 1.42 -11.51
C GLY A 94 4.84 0.84 -10.72
N PRO A 95 4.58 0.16 -9.59
CA PRO A 95 5.62 -0.65 -8.96
C PRO A 95 6.13 -1.63 -10.03
N GLY A 96 7.41 -1.50 -10.37
CA GLY A 96 8.10 -2.38 -11.32
C GLY A 96 7.86 -3.85 -10.96
N PRO A 97 8.02 -4.78 -11.91
CA PRO A 97 7.75 -6.19 -11.67
C PRO A 97 8.49 -6.66 -10.41
N GLY A 98 7.71 -6.89 -9.34
CA GLY A 98 8.23 -7.26 -8.03
C GLY A 98 9.06 -8.53 -8.14
N GLY A 99 10.20 -8.52 -7.46
CA GLY A 99 11.17 -9.61 -7.41
C GLY A 99 10.54 -10.96 -7.11
N LYS A 100 11.20 -11.98 -7.66
CA LYS A 100 10.90 -13.39 -7.55
C LYS A 100 10.64 -13.76 -6.08
N ASN A 101 9.54 -14.44 -5.83
CA ASN A 101 9.36 -15.17 -4.58
C ASN A 101 10.39 -16.31 -4.63
N GLU A 102 11.37 -16.30 -3.74
CA GLU A 102 12.17 -17.48 -3.42
C GLU A 102 11.46 -18.23 -2.29
N ASP A 103 11.11 -19.48 -2.62
CA ASP A 103 10.75 -20.67 -1.82
C ASP A 103 10.28 -20.53 -0.36
#